data_AF-A0A399RDH5-F1
#
_entry.id   AF-A0A399RDH5-F1
#
_cell.length_a   1.000
_cell.length_b   1.000
_cell.length_c   1.000
_cell.angle_alpha   90.00
_cell.angle_beta   90.00
_cell.angle_gamma   90.00
#
_symmetry.space_group_name_H-M   'P 1'
#
loop_
_entity.id
_entity.type
_entity.pdbx_description
1 polymer ?
#
loop_
_entity_poly.entity_id
_entity_poly.type
_entity_poly.pdbx_seq_one_letter_code
_entity_poly.pdbx_strand_id
1 'polypeptide(L)'
;MSDTPQFELNRRLFSGAQQFGYFLMAVAGACIAAAISHTTSNGWSNLHWVWLAAVSFWGFSFFFGIRATEQRLILTGKNAAYFALQDALEGGEVQTPYPSALLSVAKQRLKENPNGSGPFVLQKWSIFLGGLSYLAFHILQMRVTEAQ
;
A
#
# COMPACT_ATOMS: atom_id res chain seq x y z
N MET A 1 -30.75 -3.46 -3.83
CA MET A 1 -29.32 -3.10 -3.68
C MET A 1 -29.31 -1.88 -2.78
N SER A 2 -29.14 -2.08 -1.47
CA SER A 2 -29.44 -1.04 -0.49
C SER A 2 -28.30 0.00 -0.45
N ASP A 3 -28.62 1.26 -0.73
CA ASP A 3 -27.73 2.40 -0.51
C ASP A 3 -27.67 2.71 0.98
N THR A 4 -27.16 1.77 1.79
CA THR A 4 -26.95 2.04 3.21
C THR A 4 -25.81 3.05 3.35
N PRO A 5 -25.96 4.09 4.20
CA PRO A 5 -24.94 5.13 4.36
C PRO A 5 -23.57 4.57 4.79
N GLN A 6 -23.57 3.39 5.43
CA GLN A 6 -22.37 2.66 5.83
C GLN A 6 -21.62 2.08 4.62
N PHE A 7 -22.34 1.56 3.62
CA PHE A 7 -21.76 1.04 2.39
C PHE A 7 -21.11 2.16 1.57
N GLU A 8 -21.80 3.31 1.43
CA GLU A 8 -21.25 4.47 0.74
C GLU A 8 -19.99 5.03 1.40
N LEU A 9 -19.99 5.14 2.73
CA LEU A 9 -18.83 5.60 3.49
C LEU A 9 -17.64 4.67 3.27
N ASN A 10 -17.85 3.36 3.37
CA ASN A 10 -16.81 2.36 3.16
C ASN A 10 -16.26 2.43 1.72
N ARG A 11 -17.13 2.62 0.72
CA ARG A 11 -16.71 2.80 -0.68
C ARG A 11 -15.82 4.03 -0.87
N ARG A 12 -16.18 5.17 -0.29
CA ARG A 12 -15.39 6.42 -0.37
C ARG A 12 -14.02 6.26 0.30
N LEU A 13 -13.99 5.69 1.50
CA LEU A 13 -12.73 5.44 2.25
C LEU A 13 -11.80 4.50 1.48
N PHE A 14 -12.35 3.44 0.88
CA PHE A 14 -11.58 2.50 0.06
C PHE A 14 -11.00 3.19 -1.18
N SER A 15 -11.83 3.93 -1.93
CA SER A 15 -11.40 4.62 -3.14
C SER A 15 -10.24 5.59 -2.87
N GLY A 16 -10.36 6.43 -1.84
CA GLY A 16 -9.29 7.37 -1.48
C GLY A 16 -8.01 6.67 -1.02
N ALA A 17 -8.13 5.60 -0.23
CA ALA A 17 -6.98 4.82 0.21
C ALA A 17 -6.27 4.12 -0.97
N GLN A 18 -7.01 3.61 -1.94
CA GLN A 18 -6.47 2.94 -3.13
C GLN A 18 -5.74 3.90 -4.06
N GLN A 19 -6.33 5.08 -4.32
CA GLN A 19 -5.67 6.15 -5.09
C GLN A 19 -4.34 6.56 -4.48
N PHE A 20 -4.30 6.72 -3.15
CA PHE A 20 -3.08 7.06 -2.45
C PHE A 20 -2.00 5.95 -2.55
N GLY A 21 -2.40 4.68 -2.51
CA GLY A 21 -1.49 3.55 -2.72
C GLY A 21 -0.85 3.55 -4.11
N TYR A 22 -1.64 3.77 -5.16
CA TYR A 22 -1.14 3.88 -6.52
C TYR A 22 -0.26 5.10 -6.73
N PHE A 23 -0.61 6.24 -6.11
CA PHE A 23 0.23 7.43 -6.13
C PHE A 23 1.62 7.14 -5.55
N LEU A 24 1.71 6.49 -4.39
CA LEU A 24 3.00 6.13 -3.78
C LEU A 24 3.81 5.17 -4.66
N MET A 25 3.16 4.21 -5.33
CA MET A 25 3.84 3.32 -6.28
C MET A 25 4.38 4.08 -7.50
N ALA A 26 3.60 5.01 -8.04
CA ALA A 26 4.04 5.86 -9.14
C ALA A 26 5.22 6.75 -8.75
N VAL A 27 5.18 7.34 -7.55
CA VAL A 27 6.30 8.12 -6.99
C VAL A 27 7.54 7.24 -6.85
N ALA A 28 7.43 6.03 -6.30
CA ALA A 28 8.56 5.11 -6.19
C ALA A 28 9.16 4.78 -7.58
N GLY A 29 8.33 4.50 -8.58
CA GLY A 29 8.78 4.26 -9.96
C GLY A 29 9.48 5.48 -10.58
N ALA A 30 8.92 6.68 -10.38
CA ALA A 30 9.53 7.92 -10.85
C ALA A 30 10.89 8.20 -10.20
N CYS A 31 11.02 7.96 -8.88
CA CYS A 31 12.29 8.08 -8.18
C CYS A 31 13.36 7.12 -8.70
N ILE A 32 12.98 5.85 -8.97
CA ILE A 32 13.89 4.86 -9.56
C ILE A 32 14.35 5.32 -10.95
N ALA A 33 13.41 5.74 -11.80
CA ALA A 33 13.72 6.21 -13.15
C ALA A 33 14.67 7.42 -13.12
N ALA A 34 14.37 8.43 -12.31
CA ALA A 34 15.21 9.61 -12.14
C ALA A 34 16.61 9.24 -11.64
N ALA A 35 16.69 8.36 -10.62
CA ALA A 35 17.97 7.93 -10.07
C ALA A 35 18.83 7.18 -11.09
N ILE A 36 18.24 6.35 -11.96
CA ILE A 36 18.96 5.69 -13.05
C ILE A 36 19.43 6.73 -14.07
N SER A 37 18.57 7.65 -14.51
CA SER A 37 18.92 8.69 -15.49
C SER A 37 20.07 9.60 -15.04
N HIS A 38 20.22 9.86 -13.74
CA HIS A 38 21.30 10.70 -13.21
C HIS A 38 22.66 9.98 -13.12
N THR A 39 22.68 8.66 -13.25
CA THR A 39 23.87 7.83 -12.99
C THR A 39 24.51 7.33 -14.29
N THR A 40 23.86 7.49 -15.44
CA THR A 40 24.35 7.02 -16.75
C THR A 40 25.59 7.74 -17.26
N SER A 41 25.93 8.92 -16.72
CA SER A 41 27.06 9.75 -17.17
C SER A 41 28.34 9.61 -16.33
N ASN A 42 28.29 8.94 -15.18
CA ASN A 42 29.42 8.85 -14.25
C ASN A 42 30.04 7.46 -14.21
N GLY A 43 31.37 7.39 -14.11
CA GLY A 43 32.08 6.14 -13.86
C GLY A 43 31.72 5.55 -12.49
N TRP A 44 31.75 4.22 -12.38
CA TRP A 44 31.41 3.53 -11.14
C TRP A 44 32.38 3.94 -10.01
N SER A 45 31.83 4.46 -8.92
CA SER A 45 32.57 4.87 -7.72
C SER A 45 32.04 4.16 -6.48
N ASN A 46 32.84 4.10 -5.41
CA ASN A 46 32.43 3.49 -4.14
C ASN A 46 31.19 4.16 -3.50
N LEU A 47 30.83 5.38 -3.90
CA LEU A 47 29.62 6.06 -3.43
C LEU A 47 28.33 5.47 -4.01
N HIS A 48 28.41 4.69 -5.09
CA HIS A 48 27.24 4.09 -5.74
C HIS A 48 26.53 3.05 -4.87
N TRP A 49 27.17 2.55 -3.79
CA TRP A 49 26.49 1.70 -2.81
C TRP A 49 25.34 2.41 -2.08
N VAL A 50 25.48 3.71 -1.79
CA VAL A 50 24.42 4.51 -1.14
C VAL A 50 23.26 4.75 -2.11
N TRP A 51 23.57 5.00 -3.38
CA TRP A 51 22.59 5.09 -4.45
C TRP A 51 21.81 3.77 -4.64
N LEU A 52 22.51 2.63 -4.65
CA LEU A 52 21.90 1.31 -4.82
C LEU A 52 20.98 0.95 -3.64
N ALA A 53 21.35 1.37 -2.42
CA ALA A 53 20.48 1.25 -1.26
C ALA A 53 19.19 2.08 -1.43
N ALA A 54 19.29 3.32 -1.91
CA ALA A 54 18.12 4.18 -2.16
C ALA A 54 17.15 3.56 -3.19
N VAL A 55 17.69 3.07 -4.31
CA VAL A 55 16.90 2.38 -5.35
C VAL A 55 16.26 1.12 -4.80
N SER A 56 17.00 0.34 -3.99
CA SER A 56 16.47 -0.86 -3.34
C SER A 56 15.32 -0.54 -2.38
N PHE A 57 15.41 0.53 -1.59
CA PHE A 57 14.33 0.99 -0.72
C PHE A 57 13.07 1.40 -1.50
N TRP A 58 13.21 2.09 -2.63
CA TRP A 58 12.06 2.37 -3.49
C TRP A 58 11.48 1.12 -4.15
N GLY A 59 12.33 0.16 -4.52
CA GLY A 59 11.89 -1.16 -5.00
C GLY A 59 11.08 -1.92 -3.95
N PHE A 60 11.55 -1.94 -2.69
CA PHE A 60 10.80 -2.52 -1.58
C PHE A 60 9.49 -1.78 -1.32
N SER A 61 9.49 -0.44 -1.40
CA SER A 61 8.26 0.35 -1.31
C SER A 61 7.24 -0.08 -2.37
N PHE A 62 7.67 -0.25 -3.62
CA PHE A 62 6.81 -0.71 -4.70
C PHE A 62 6.24 -2.12 -4.43
N PHE A 63 7.08 -3.06 -4.00
CA PHE A 63 6.68 -4.42 -3.63
C PHE A 63 5.64 -4.43 -2.48
N PHE A 64 5.90 -3.67 -1.42
CA PHE A 64 4.96 -3.55 -0.30
C PHE A 64 3.66 -2.84 -0.71
N GLY A 65 3.70 -1.92 -1.67
CA GLY A 65 2.52 -1.30 -2.26
C GLY A 65 1.62 -2.29 -3.00
N ILE A 66 2.21 -3.21 -3.76
CA ILE A 66 1.45 -4.31 -4.40
C ILE A 66 0.78 -5.16 -3.33
N ARG A 67 1.52 -5.62 -2.31
CA ARG A 67 0.99 -6.44 -1.22
C ARG A 67 -0.11 -5.74 -0.43
N ALA A 68 0.06 -4.46 -0.13
CA ALA A 68 -0.95 -3.65 0.54
C ALA A 68 -2.23 -3.55 -0.29
N THR A 69 -2.11 -3.41 -1.62
CA THR A 69 -3.25 -3.33 -2.54
C THR A 69 -4.00 -4.66 -2.60
N GLU A 70 -3.29 -5.79 -2.70
CA GLU A 70 -3.86 -7.14 -2.69
C GLU A 70 -4.65 -7.40 -1.39
N GLN A 71 -4.06 -7.07 -0.25
CA GLN A 71 -4.73 -7.23 1.05
C GLN A 71 -6.01 -6.38 1.16
N ARG A 72 -5.99 -5.15 0.63
CA ARG A 72 -7.15 -4.27 0.62
C ARG A 72 -8.26 -4.77 -0.30
N LEU A 73 -7.91 -5.35 -1.44
CA LEU A 73 -8.89 -5.98 -2.34
C LEU A 73 -9.59 -7.14 -1.64
N ILE A 74 -8.84 -8.01 -0.96
CA ILE A 74 -9.39 -9.14 -0.18
C ILE A 74 -10.31 -8.64 0.94
N LEU A 75 -9.89 -7.63 1.71
CA LEU A 75 -10.69 -7.03 2.78
C LEU A 75 -11.99 -6.42 2.25
N THR A 76 -11.94 -5.75 1.11
CA THR A 76 -13.11 -5.12 0.49
C THR A 76 -14.09 -6.17 -0.01
N GLY A 77 -13.60 -7.25 -0.61
CA GLY A 77 -14.43 -8.39 -0.99
C GLY A 77 -15.11 -9.04 0.22
N LYS A 78 -14.37 -9.25 1.31
CA LYS A 78 -14.93 -9.77 2.58
C LYS A 78 -16.00 -8.84 3.17
N ASN A 79 -15.76 -7.53 3.17
CA ASN A 79 -16.72 -6.53 3.65
C ASN A 79 -17.98 -6.50 2.77
N ALA A 80 -17.84 -6.53 1.45
CA ALA A 80 -18.96 -6.57 0.52
C ALA A 80 -19.81 -7.85 0.72
N ALA A 81 -19.17 -9.00 0.90
CA ALA A 81 -19.86 -10.25 1.19
C ALA A 81 -20.58 -10.22 2.55
N TYR A 82 -19.99 -9.58 3.57
CA TYR A 82 -20.63 -9.38 4.87
C TYR A 82 -21.90 -8.53 4.76
N PHE A 83 -21.84 -7.39 4.06
CA PHE A 83 -23.00 -6.52 3.87
C PHE A 83 -24.08 -7.19 3.02
N ALA A 84 -23.72 -7.92 1.96
CA ALA A 84 -24.68 -8.68 1.17
C ALA A 84 -25.39 -9.76 2.00
N LEU A 85 -24.65 -10.45 2.88
CA LEU A 85 -25.24 -11.42 3.81
C LEU A 85 -26.17 -10.75 4.83
N GLN A 86 -25.79 -9.60 5.35
CA GLN A 86 -26.62 -8.82 6.26
C GLN A 86 -27.94 -8.40 5.58
N ASP A 87 -27.86 -7.81 4.40
CA ASP A 87 -29.03 -7.40 3.61
C ASP A 87 -29.95 -8.59 3.30
N ALA A 88 -29.40 -9.75 2.92
CA ALA A 88 -30.18 -10.94 2.59
C ALA A 88 -30.92 -11.54 3.80
N LEU A 89 -30.34 -11.43 5.00
CA LEU A 89 -30.96 -11.86 6.25
C LEU A 89 -32.03 -10.87 6.72
N GLU A 90 -31.79 -9.56 6.61
CA GLU A 90 -32.74 -8.51 6.98
C GLU A 90 -33.93 -8.45 5.99
N GLY A 91 -33.68 -8.66 4.70
CA GLY A 91 -34.68 -8.70 3.63
C GLY A 91 -35.48 -10.01 3.55
N GLY A 92 -35.14 -11.02 4.37
CA GLY A 92 -35.84 -12.30 4.40
C GLY A 92 -35.59 -13.21 3.17
N GLU A 93 -34.64 -12.85 2.29
CA GLU A 93 -34.24 -13.68 1.15
C GLU A 93 -33.58 -14.99 1.60
N VAL A 94 -32.87 -14.96 2.74
CA VAL A 94 -32.23 -16.13 3.33
C VAL A 94 -32.91 -16.46 4.66
N GLN A 95 -33.71 -17.52 4.67
CA GLN A 95 -34.33 -18.03 5.90
C GLN A 95 -33.38 -19.01 6.57
N THR A 96 -32.85 -18.61 7.74
CA THR A 96 -32.05 -19.50 8.59
C THR A 96 -32.66 -19.54 9.98
N PRO A 97 -32.55 -20.66 10.72
CA PRO A 97 -32.97 -20.73 12.11
C PRO A 97 -32.11 -19.86 13.05
N TYR A 98 -30.92 -19.42 12.60
CA TYR A 98 -29.92 -18.74 13.42
C TYR A 98 -29.27 -17.52 12.71
N PRO A 99 -30.06 -16.50 12.33
CA PRO A 99 -29.54 -15.36 11.56
C PRO A 99 -28.47 -14.57 12.33
N SER A 100 -28.65 -14.39 13.64
CA SER A 100 -27.70 -13.69 14.50
C SER A 100 -26.38 -14.44 14.67
N ALA A 101 -26.43 -15.78 14.77
CA ALA A 101 -25.23 -16.61 14.89
C ALA A 101 -24.39 -16.56 13.61
N LEU A 102 -25.04 -16.65 12.44
CA LEU A 102 -24.38 -16.58 11.15
C LEU A 102 -23.67 -15.21 10.96
N LEU A 103 -24.36 -14.13 11.31
CA LEU A 103 -23.80 -12.77 11.23
C LEU A 103 -22.64 -12.56 12.21
N SER A 104 -22.69 -13.18 13.39
CA SER A 104 -21.59 -13.14 14.37
C SER A 104 -20.34 -13.87 13.88
N VAL A 105 -20.50 -15.02 13.22
CA VAL A 105 -19.40 -15.80 12.63
C VAL A 105 -18.78 -15.03 11.46
N ALA A 106 -19.61 -14.43 10.60
CA ALA A 106 -19.14 -13.60 9.49
C ALA A 106 -18.34 -12.37 10.01
N LYS A 107 -18.84 -11.73 11.07
CA LYS A 107 -18.15 -10.62 11.75
C LYS A 107 -16.84 -11.04 12.40
N GLN A 108 -16.78 -12.25 12.98
CA GLN A 108 -15.55 -12.79 13.55
C GLN A 108 -14.50 -13.03 12.46
N ARG A 109 -14.88 -13.64 11.33
CA ARG A 109 -13.97 -13.84 10.18
C ARG A 109 -13.48 -12.54 9.56
N LEU A 110 -14.25 -11.46 9.70
CA LEU A 110 -13.83 -10.11 9.32
C LEU A 110 -12.71 -9.59 10.24
N LYS A 111 -12.83 -9.84 11.56
CA LYS A 111 -11.86 -9.42 12.59
C LYS A 111 -10.59 -10.26 12.61
N GLU A 112 -10.63 -11.51 12.17
CA GLU A 112 -9.49 -12.45 12.12
C GLU A 112 -8.42 -12.07 11.07
N ASN A 113 -8.28 -10.79 10.71
CA ASN A 113 -7.25 -10.32 9.79
C ASN A 113 -6.29 -9.35 10.53
N PRO A 114 -5.30 -9.88 11.29
CA PRO A 114 -4.54 -9.09 12.25
C PRO A 114 -3.52 -8.12 11.62
N ASN A 115 -3.23 -8.25 10.32
CA ASN A 115 -2.06 -7.63 9.69
C ASN A 115 -2.35 -6.70 8.50
N GLY A 116 -3.58 -6.20 8.35
CA GLY A 116 -3.97 -5.40 7.17
C GLY A 116 -3.24 -4.07 6.99
N SER A 117 -2.52 -3.57 8.00
CA SER A 117 -1.78 -2.30 7.94
C SER A 117 -0.27 -2.45 7.73
N GLY A 118 0.31 -3.63 7.99
CA GLY A 118 1.77 -3.85 8.01
C GLY A 118 2.46 -3.47 6.71
N PRO A 119 2.06 -4.04 5.55
CA PRO A 119 2.68 -3.71 4.27
C PRO A 119 2.56 -2.23 3.89
N PHE A 120 1.45 -1.59 4.24
CA PHE A 120 1.27 -0.16 3.94
C PHE A 120 2.17 0.75 4.78
N VAL A 121 2.38 0.40 6.06
CA VAL A 121 3.34 1.10 6.93
C VAL A 121 4.76 0.91 6.40
N LEU A 122 5.13 -0.31 6.01
CA LEU A 122 6.43 -0.62 5.42
C LEU A 122 6.67 0.11 4.10
N GLN A 123 5.65 0.24 3.24
CA GLN A 123 5.73 1.02 2.01
C GLN A 123 6.11 2.48 2.30
N LYS A 124 5.42 3.12 3.27
CA LYS A 124 5.68 4.52 3.65
C LYS A 124 7.08 4.71 4.21
N TRP A 125 7.55 3.82 5.08
CA TRP A 125 8.90 3.93 5.62
C TRP A 125 9.96 3.68 4.55
N SER A 126 9.74 2.69 3.68
CA SER A 126 10.66 2.38 2.59
C SER A 126 10.80 3.56 1.61
N ILE A 127 9.71 4.24 1.25
CA ILE A 127 9.79 5.40 0.34
C ILE A 127 10.56 6.56 0.96
N PHE A 128 10.32 6.81 2.26
CA PHE A 128 10.98 7.87 3.00
C PHE A 128 12.48 7.60 3.19
N LEU A 129 12.84 6.39 3.61
CA LEU A 129 14.23 5.97 3.77
C LEU A 129 15.00 5.97 2.43
N GLY A 130 14.34 5.58 1.34
CA GLY A 130 14.92 5.72 -0.01
C GLY A 130 15.22 7.16 -0.38
N GLY A 131 14.29 8.09 -0.11
CA GLY A 131 14.48 9.52 -0.32
C GLY A 131 15.63 10.10 0.50
N LEU A 132 15.71 9.78 1.79
CA LEU A 132 16.81 10.20 2.66
C LEU A 132 18.17 9.66 2.18
N SER A 133 18.20 8.39 1.78
CA SER A 133 19.43 7.75 1.29
C SER A 133 19.91 8.39 -0.01
N TYR A 134 18.99 8.72 -0.93
CA TYR A 134 19.32 9.39 -2.18
C TYR A 134 19.82 10.83 -1.95
N LEU A 135 19.20 11.57 -1.03
CA LEU A 135 19.66 12.91 -0.65
C LEU A 135 21.08 12.86 -0.07
N ALA A 136 21.34 11.90 0.83
CA ALA A 136 22.68 11.70 1.38
C ALA A 136 23.70 11.37 0.29
N PHE A 137 23.35 10.50 -0.67
CA PHE A 137 24.19 10.20 -1.83
C PHE A 137 24.52 11.47 -2.65
N HIS A 138 23.52 12.29 -2.98
CA HIS A 138 23.75 13.53 -3.74
C HIS A 138 24.64 14.53 -2.98
N ILE A 139 24.46 14.68 -1.66
CA ILE A 139 25.30 15.55 -0.85
C ILE A 139 26.75 15.06 -0.86
N LEU A 140 26.97 13.75 -0.68
CA LEU A 140 28.31 13.15 -0.73
C LEU A 140 28.94 13.30 -2.11
N GLN A 141 28.16 13.12 -3.18
CA GLN A 141 28.64 13.29 -4.55
C GLN A 141 29.11 14.73 -4.80
N MET A 142 28.31 15.74 -4.41
CA MET A 142 28.70 17.15 -4.54
C MET A 142 30.00 17.45 -3.79
N ARG A 143 30.16 16.92 -2.56
CA ARG A 143 31.39 17.12 -1.77
C ARG A 143 32.62 16.49 -2.41
N VAL A 144 32.49 15.31 -3.01
CA VAL A 144 33.62 14.66 -3.70
C VAL A 144 33.96 15.41 -4.98
N THR A 145 32.97 15.90 -5.73
CA THR A 145 33.20 16.70 -6.94
C THR A 145 33.85 18.05 -6.62
N GLU A 146 33.51 18.71 -5.51
CA GLU A 146 34.17 19.95 -5.04
C GLU A 146 35.63 19.75 -4.61
N ALA A 147 36.03 18.53 -4.26
CA ALA A 147 37.36 18.22 -3.73
C ALA A 147 38.37 17.73 -4.80
N GLN A 148 37.93 17.58 -6.06
CA GLN A 148 38.74 17.19 -7.21
C GLN A 148 39.04 18.38 -8.10
#